data_AF-A0A9X2MF17-F1
#
_entry.id   AF-A0A9X2MF17-F1
#
_cell.length_a   1.000
_cell.length_b   1.000
_cell.length_c   1.000
_cell.angle_alpha   90.00
_cell.angle_beta   90.00
_cell.angle_gamma   90.00
#
_symmetry.space_group_name_H-M   'P 1'
#
loop_
_entity.id
_entity.type
_entity.pdbx_description
1 polymer ?
#
loop_
_entity_poly.entity_id
_entity_poly.type
_entity_poly.pdbx_seq_one_letter_code
_entity_poly.pdbx_strand_id
1 'polypeptide(L)' 'MIWLSIDQMAELFQRDKYIISMHIKNILNEGKLTRTAIVANYTTTAVDSKTYQADYYNLDVIISVGYCVKSLRGT' A
#
# COMPACT_ATOMS: atom_id res chain seq x y z
N MET A 1 12.32 -7.28 -7.96
CA MET A 1 11.01 -7.22 -7.28
C MET A 1 10.85 -5.81 -6.74
N ILE A 2 9.78 -5.11 -7.11
CA ILE A 2 9.51 -3.74 -6.67
C ILE A 2 8.59 -3.81 -5.45
N TRP A 3 8.98 -3.08 -4.40
CA TRP A 3 8.22 -2.94 -3.16
C TRP A 3 8.13 -1.45 -2.84
N LEU A 4 6.92 -0.94 -2.59
CA LEU A 4 6.71 0.46 -2.24
C LEU A 4 5.94 0.57 -0.92
N SER A 5 6.33 1.54 -0.09
CA SER A 5 5.53 1.93 1.07
C SER A 5 4.33 2.79 0.65
N ILE A 6 3.39 3.02 1.59
CA ILE A 6 2.26 3.95 1.38
C ILE A 6 2.77 5.34 1.01
N ASP A 7 3.84 5.81 1.65
CA ASP A 7 4.47 7.10 1.35
C ASP A 7 4.97 7.17 -0.10
N GLN A 8 5.67 6.14 -0.57
CA GLN A 8 6.16 6.12 -1.95
C GLN A 8 5.03 6.01 -2.98
N MET A 9 3.98 5.25 -2.67
CA MET A 9 2.78 5.20 -3.51
C MET A 9 2.02 6.54 -3.53
N ALA A 10 1.97 7.24 -2.39
CA ALA A 10 1.37 8.57 -2.30
C ALA A 10 2.10 9.57 -3.19
N GLU A 11 3.44 9.55 -3.20
CA GLU A 11 4.25 10.37 -4.12
C GLU A 11 4.06 9.96 -5.58
N LEU A 12 4.10 8.65 -5.87
CA LEU A 12 3.96 8.11 -7.22
C LEU A 12 2.61 8.46 -7.87
N PHE A 13 1.53 8.33 -7.11
CA PHE A 13 0.17 8.60 -7.59
C PHE A 13 -0.29 10.03 -7.32
N GLN A 14 0.53 10.85 -6.68
CA GLN A 14 0.19 12.21 -6.23
C GLN A 14 -1.14 12.24 -5.45
N ARG A 15 -1.26 11.35 -4.47
CA ARG A 15 -2.46 11.19 -3.63
C ARG A 15 -2.09 11.17 -2.16
N ASP A 16 -3.04 11.55 -1.32
CA ASP A 16 -2.88 11.45 0.12
C ASP A 16 -2.67 10.00 0.56
N LYS A 17 -1.79 9.81 1.55
CA LYS A 17 -1.54 8.51 2.19
C LYS A 17 -2.82 7.87 2.71
N TYR A 18 -3.79 8.69 3.14
CA TYR A 18 -5.12 8.25 3.56
C TYR A 18 -5.90 7.56 2.42
N ILE A 19 -5.86 8.11 1.21
CA ILE A 19 -6.55 7.53 0.04
C ILE A 19 -5.89 6.21 -0.35
N ILE A 20 -4.56 6.18 -0.38
CA ILE A 20 -3.80 4.96 -0.67
C ILE A 20 -4.12 3.86 0.35
N SER A 21 -4.12 4.17 1.65
CA SER A 21 -4.42 3.19 2.70
C SER A 21 -5.86 2.66 2.61
N MET A 22 -6.82 3.51 2.27
CA MET A 22 -8.22 3.12 2.05
C MET A 22 -8.33 2.12 0.89
N HIS A 23 -7.67 2.37 -0.25
CA HIS A 23 -7.69 1.46 -1.39
C HIS A 23 -7.06 0.10 -1.05
N ILE A 24 -5.93 0.11 -0.35
CA ILE A 24 -5.28 -1.12 0.10
C ILE A 24 -6.21 -1.92 1.02
N LYS A 25 -6.89 -1.24 1.96
CA LYS A 25 -7.87 -1.88 2.84
C LYS A 25 -9.04 -2.49 2.07
N ASN A 26 -9.53 -1.82 1.03
CA ASN A 26 -10.60 -2.36 0.19
C ASN A 26 -10.14 -3.58 -0.61
N ILE A 27 -8.94 -3.54 -1.21
CA ILE A 27 -8.37 -4.70 -1.94
C ILE A 27 -8.20 -5.91 -1.03
N LEU A 28 -7.75 -5.66 0.22
CA LEU A 28 -7.65 -6.69 1.26
C LEU A 28 -9.02 -7.26 1.65
N ASN A 29 -10.03 -6.39 1.79
CA ASN A 29 -11.37 -6.79 2.21
C ASN A 29 -12.17 -7.47 1.09
N GLU A 30 -11.90 -7.15 -0.17
CA GLU A 30 -12.46 -7.81 -1.34
C GLU A 30 -11.94 -9.25 -1.51
N GLY A 31 -10.97 -9.69 -0.69
CA GLY A 31 -10.41 -11.04 -0.74
C GLY A 31 -9.64 -11.35 -2.02
N LYS A 32 -9.40 -10.34 -2.87
CA LYS A 32 -8.68 -10.48 -4.15
C LYS A 32 -7.21 -10.84 -3.95
N LEU A 33 -6.61 -10.49 -2.81
CA LEU A 33 -5.23 -10.84 -2.48
C LEU A 33 -5.07 -11.26 -1.00
N THR A 34 -4.31 -12.31 -0.77
CA THR A 34 -3.99 -12.83 0.57
C THR A 34 -2.94 -11.96 1.24
N ARG A 35 -3.20 -11.46 2.46
CA ARG A 35 -2.35 -10.50 3.20
C ARG A 35 -0.86 -10.89 3.31
N THR A 36 -0.55 -12.19 3.28
CA THR A 36 0.81 -12.75 3.31
C THR A 36 1.58 -12.59 1.99
N ALA A 37 0.91 -12.42 0.86
CA ALA A 37 1.55 -12.27 -0.46
C ALA A 37 1.92 -10.81 -0.80
N ILE A 38 1.38 -9.85 -0.04
CA ILE A 38 1.36 -8.43 -0.40
C ILE A 38 2.11 -7.53 0.55
N VAL A 39 2.34 -7.93 1.79
CA VAL A 39 3.07 -7.12 2.77
C VAL A 39 4.36 -7.80 3.17
N ALA A 40 5.49 -7.17 2.83
CA ALA A 40 6.76 -7.51 3.46
C ALA A 40 6.83 -6.76 4.81
N ASN A 41 6.73 -7.50 5.92
CA ASN A 41 6.87 -6.95 7.26
C ASN A 41 8.35 -6.76 7.59
N TYR A 42 8.87 -5.53 7.46
CA TYR A 42 10.22 -5.20 7.93
C TYR A 42 10.12 -4.66 9.35
N THR A 43 10.44 -5.48 10.35
CA THR A 43 10.55 -5.04 11.73
C THR A 43 11.83 -4.24 11.89
N THR A 44 11.75 -2.91 11.79
CA THR A 44 12.87 -2.04 12.13
C THR A 44 12.82 -1.78 13.64
N THR A 45 13.58 -2.55 14.41
CA THR A 45 13.76 -2.30 15.85
C THR A 45 14.63 -1.05 16.02
N ALA A 46 13.99 0.11 16.11
CA ALA A 46 14.67 1.33 16.54
C ALA A 46 15.01 1.21 18.03
N VAL A 47 16.16 1.77 18.42
CA VAL A 47 16.78 1.73 19.76
C VAL A 47 15.86 2.31 20.87
N ASP A 48 14.74 2.93 20.51
CA ASP A 48 13.83 3.66 21.40
C ASP A 48 12.51 2.93 21.74
N SER A 49 12.47 1.59 21.64
CA SER A 49 11.29 0.75 21.96
C SER A 49 10.00 1.09 21.17
N LYS A 50 10.08 1.94 20.14
CA LYS A 50 8.95 2.26 19.24
C LYS A 50 9.12 1.47 17.94
N THR A 51 8.36 0.39 17.84
CA THR A 51 8.29 -0.43 16.62
C THR A 51 7.47 0.32 15.58
N TYR A 52 8.14 0.96 14.62
CA TYR A 52 7.48 1.45 13.42
C TYR A 52 7.37 0.28 12.44
N GLN A 53 6.20 -0.35 12.36
CA GLN A 53 5.90 -1.32 11.31
C GLN A 53 5.66 -0.53 10.03
N ALA A 54 6.64 -0.55 9.13
CA ALA A 54 6.49 -0.03 7.78
C ALA A 54 6.07 -1.19 6.87
N ASP A 55 4.81 -1.16 6.44
CA ASP A 55 4.27 -2.11 5.46
C ASP A 55 4.77 -1.74 4.06
N TYR A 56 5.35 -2.72 3.36
CA TYR A 56 5.75 -2.58 1.95
C TYR A 56 4.89 -3.45 1.06
N TYR A 57 4.41 -2.87 -0.03
CA TYR A 57 3.46 -3.48 -0.95
C TYR A 57 4.12 -3.87 -2.27
N ASN A 58 3.77 -5.06 -2.76
CA ASN A 58 4.29 -5.59 -4.00
C ASN A 58 3.69 -4.89 -5.25
N LEU A 59 4.21 -5.24 -6.43
CA LEU A 59 3.77 -4.67 -7.70
C LEU A 59 2.27 -4.85 -7.99
N ASP A 60 1.67 -5.98 -7.61
CA ASP A 60 0.24 -6.25 -7.86
C ASP A 60 -0.67 -5.27 -7.10
N VAL A 61 -0.30 -4.92 -5.86
CA VAL A 61 -1.01 -3.90 -5.08
C VAL A 61 -0.84 -2.53 -5.72
N ILE A 62 0.39 -2.18 -6.11
CA ILE A 62 0.69 -0.87 -6.71
C ILE A 62 -0.15 -0.68 -7.98
N ILE A 63 -0.22 -1.68 -8.86
CA ILE A 63 -1.03 -1.63 -10.08
C ILE A 63 -2.53 -1.56 -9.75
N SER A 64 -3.01 -2.36 -8.79
CA SER A 64 -4.42 -2.35 -8.37
C SER A 64 -4.86 -0.99 -7.82
N VAL A 65 -4.04 -0.38 -6.97
CA VAL A 65 -4.28 0.97 -6.44
C VAL A 65 -4.26 2.01 -7.57
N GLY A 66 -3.28 1.93 -8.47
CA GLY A 66 -3.21 2.83 -9.62
C GLY A 66 -4.44 2.78 -10.54
N TYR A 67 -5.04 1.59 -10.71
CA TYR A 67 -6.29 1.42 -11.44
C TYR A 67 -7.48 2.08 -10.72
N CYS A 68 -7.65 1.84 -9.42
CA CYS A 68 -8.73 2.43 -8.62
C CYS A 68 -8.64 3.96 -8.54
N VAL A 69 -7.43 4.52 -8.45
CA VAL A 69 -7.23 5.98 -8.40
C VAL A 69 -7.58 6.65 -9.73
N LYS A 70 -7.37 5.96 -10.86
CA LYS A 70 -7.73 6.46 -12.21
C LYS A 70 -9.20 6.27 -12.56
N SER A 71 -9.87 5.23 -12.06
CA SER A 71 -11.25 4.92 -12.43
C SER A 71 -12.29 5.93 -11.91
N LEU A 72 -11.92 6.80 -10.97
CA LEU A 72 -12.82 7.85 -10.44
C LEU A 72 -12.99 9.05 -11.40
N ARG A 73 -12.23 9.14 -12.51
CA ARG A 73 -12.36 10.21 -13.54
C ARG A 73 -13.07 9.72 -14.81
N GLY A 74 -14.21 9.07 -14.63
CA GLY A 74 -15.05 8.56 -15.73
C GLY A 74 -16.54 8.83 -15.52
N THR A 75 -16.91 10.10 -15.36
CA THR A 75 -18.26 10.65 -15.64
C THR A 75 -18.13 12.14 -15.90
#